data_AF-A0A2A2UXQ1-F1
#
_entry.id   AF-A0A2A2UXQ1-F1
#
_cell.length_a   1.000
_cell.length_b   1.000
_cell.length_c   1.000
_cell.angle_alpha   90.00
_cell.angle_beta   90.00
_cell.angle_gamma   90.00
#
_symmetry.space_group_name_H-M   'P 1'
#
loop_
_entity.id
_entity.type
_entity.pdbx_description
1 polymer ?
#
loop_
_entity_poly.entity_id
_entity_poly.type
_entity_poly.pdbx_seq_one_letter_code
_entity_poly.pdbx_strand_id
1 'polypeptide(L)' 'MIIRLPPYSPELNPIEQVWSWLRQRKLSNRTFANYDHILDQVSEAWNVFISRADRVKSLCFRGWINLTS' A
#
# COMPACT_ATOMS: atom_id res chain seq x y z
N MET A 1 -19.58 3.88 -2.77
CA MET A 1 -19.38 4.79 -1.62
C MET A 1 -18.03 5.44 -1.78
N ILE A 2 -17.99 6.75 -2.05
CA ILE A 2 -16.75 7.52 -2.22
C ILE A 2 -16.50 8.25 -0.90
N ILE A 3 -15.37 7.97 -0.26
CA ILE A 3 -14.98 8.63 0.99
C ILE A 3 -14.19 9.88 0.61
N ARG A 4 -14.72 11.06 0.96
CA ARG A 4 -14.02 12.35 0.80
C ARG A 4 -12.97 12.44 1.90
N LEU A 5 -11.71 12.25 1.54
CA LEU A 5 -10.58 12.48 2.44
C LEU A 5 -10.33 13.98 2.60
N PRO A 6 -10.02 14.47 3.81
CA PRO A 6 -9.58 15.84 4.00
C PRO A 6 -8.27 16.08 3.23
N PRO A 7 -8.05 17.31 2.71
CA PRO A 7 -6.81 17.65 2.02
C PRO A 7 -5.62 17.50 2.98
N TYR A 8 -4.50 16.99 2.46
CA TYR A 8 -3.25 16.77 3.21
C TYR A 8 -3.28 15.71 4.32
N SER A 9 -4.18 14.72 4.27
CA SER A 9 -4.19 13.58 5.21
C SER A 9 -3.79 12.25 4.56
N PRO A 10 -2.51 12.08 4.16
CA PRO A 10 -2.00 10.84 3.57
C PRO A 10 -2.18 9.61 4.47
N GLU A 11 -2.15 9.79 5.79
CA GLU A 11 -2.35 8.75 6.79
C GLU A 11 -3.76 8.09 6.73
N LEU A 12 -4.74 8.84 6.21
CA LEU A 12 -6.11 8.37 6.03
C LEU A 12 -6.30 7.60 4.72
N ASN A 13 -5.37 7.74 3.75
CA ASN A 13 -5.47 7.06 2.47
C ASN A 13 -4.84 5.64 2.56
N PRO A 14 -5.64 4.57 2.43
CA PRO A 14 -5.14 3.20 2.58
C PRO A 14 -4.05 2.86 1.54
N ILE A 15 -4.09 3.45 0.34
CA ILE A 15 -3.10 3.19 -0.70
C ILE A 15 -1.70 3.67 -0.29
N GLU A 16 -1.60 4.73 0.51
CA GLU A 16 -0.30 5.24 0.96
C GLU A 16 0.38 4.29 1.95
N GLN A 17 -0.40 3.59 2.76
CA GLN A 17 0.14 2.55 3.63
C GLN A 17 0.60 1.31 2.86
N VAL A 18 -0.11 0.94 1.79
CA VAL A 18 0.34 -0.10 0.86
C VAL A 18 1.68 0.30 0.24
N TRP A 19 1.78 1.54 -0.27
CA TRP A 19 3.03 2.04 -0.83
C TRP A 19 4.17 2.12 0.18
N SER A 20 3.89 2.53 1.41
CA SER A 20 4.88 2.54 2.50
C SER A 20 5.42 1.13 2.78
N TRP A 21 4.54 0.14 2.85
CA TRP A 21 4.94 -1.27 3.06
C TRP A 21 5.78 -1.81 1.91
N LEU A 22 5.38 -1.53 0.66
CA LEU A 22 6.12 -1.94 -0.54
C LEU A 22 7.53 -1.33 -0.56
N ARG A 23 7.63 -0.02 -0.26
CA ARG A 23 8.90 0.68 -0.13
C ARG A 23 9.79 0.06 0.94
N GLN A 24 9.27 -0.15 2.15
CA GLN A 24 10.06 -0.67 3.28
C GLN A 24 10.55 -2.11 3.09
N ARG A 25 9.81 -2.96 2.37
CA ARG A 25 10.12 -4.40 2.31
C ARG A 25 10.82 -4.85 1.03
N LYS A 26 10.41 -4.35 -0.13
CA LYS A 26 10.84 -4.89 -1.43
C LYS A 26 11.65 -3.88 -2.24
N LEU A 27 11.43 -2.58 -2.04
CA LEU A 27 12.11 -1.52 -2.80
C LEU A 27 13.17 -0.78 -1.98
N SER A 28 13.36 -1.10 -0.70
CA SER A 28 14.41 -0.48 0.13
C SER A 28 15.79 -1.01 -0.24
N ASN A 29 16.76 -0.11 -0.39
CA ASN A 29 18.17 -0.41 -0.65
C ASN A 29 18.44 -1.27 -1.90
N ARG A 30 17.57 -1.22 -2.92
CA ARG A 30 17.81 -1.86 -4.21
C ARG A 30 18.21 -0.84 -5.26
N THR A 31 19.29 -1.12 -5.99
CA THR A 31 19.64 -0.42 -7.22
C THR A 31 18.91 -1.11 -8.38
N PHE A 32 18.18 -0.33 -9.16
CA PHE A 32 17.48 -0.83 -10.33
C PHE A 32 18.32 -0.55 -11.57
N ALA A 33 18.59 -1.60 -12.36
CA ALA A 33 19.41 -1.46 -13.56
C ALA A 33 18.67 -0.73 -14.68
N ASN A 34 17.38 -1.06 -14.89
CA ASN A 34 16.55 -0.56 -15.98
C ASN A 34 15.09 -0.41 -15.53
N TYR A 35 14.27 0.30 -16.31
CA TYR A 35 12.85 0.50 -16.04
C TYR A 35 12.06 -0.81 -15.89
N ASP A 36 12.27 -1.79 -16.79
CA ASP A 36 11.65 -3.12 -16.69
C ASP A 36 11.99 -3.83 -15.38
N HIS A 37 13.21 -3.63 -14.87
CA HIS A 37 13.61 -4.21 -13.59
C HIS A 37 12.87 -3.57 -12.41
N ILE A 38 12.49 -2.28 -12.51
CA ILE A 38 11.62 -1.65 -11.52
C ILE A 38 10.23 -2.26 -11.58
N LEU A 39 9.67 -2.40 -12.79
CA LEU A 39 8.32 -2.95 -12.98
C LEU A 39 8.21 -4.39 -12.48
N ASP A 40 9.17 -5.24 -12.84
CA ASP A 40 9.21 -6.64 -12.41
C ASP A 40 9.24 -6.74 -10.87
N GLN A 41 10.11 -5.95 -10.23
CA GLN A 41 10.27 -5.94 -8.78
C GLN A 41 9.04 -5.38 -8.05
N VAL A 42 8.38 -4.36 -8.60
CA VAL A 42 7.11 -3.85 -8.07
C VAL A 42 6.00 -4.88 -8.24
N SER A 43 5.94 -5.56 -9.39
CA SER A 43 4.96 -6.60 -9.68
C SER A 43 5.12 -7.80 -8.74
N GLU A 44 6.36 -8.28 -8.53
CA GLU A 44 6.65 -9.35 -7.57
C GLU A 44 6.24 -8.94 -6.14
N ALA A 45 6.61 -7.72 -5.73
CA ALA A 45 6.25 -7.19 -4.42
C ALA A 45 4.73 -7.10 -4.23
N TRP A 46 4.00 -6.68 -5.27
CA TRP A 46 2.55 -6.61 -5.29
C TRP A 46 1.91 -7.99 -5.19
N ASN A 47 2.40 -8.97 -5.96
CA ASN A 47 1.92 -10.35 -5.91
C ASN A 47 2.13 -11.00 -4.53
N VAL A 48 3.27 -10.72 -3.88
CA VAL A 48 3.54 -11.13 -2.49
C VAL A 48 2.64 -10.40 -1.49
N PHE A 49 2.24 -9.15 -1.79
CA PHE A 49 1.34 -8.38 -0.94
C PHE A 49 -0.09 -8.94 -0.99
N ILE A 50 -0.64 -9.16 -2.19
CA ILE A 50 -2.01 -9.65 -2.38
C ILE A 50 -2.20 -11.10 -1.93
N SER A 51 -1.16 -11.94 -2.00
CA SER A 51 -1.21 -13.31 -1.48
C SER A 51 -1.42 -13.36 0.04
N ARG A 52 -1.20 -12.23 0.74
CA ARG A 52 -1.43 -12.06 2.18
C ARG A 52 -2.67 -11.21 2.44
N ALA A 53 -3.82 -11.66 1.95
CA ALA A 53 -5.09 -10.94 2.03
C ALA A 53 -5.46 -10.44 3.45
N ASP A 54 -5.16 -11.21 4.50
CA ASP A 54 -5.41 -10.78 5.89
C ASP A 54 -4.60 -9.55 6.29
N ARG A 55 -3.37 -9.44 5.76
CA ARG A 55 -2.50 -8.29 6.01
C ARG A 55 -2.96 -7.07 5.21
N VAL A 56 -3.45 -7.27 4.00
CA VAL A 56 -4.10 -6.19 3.21
C VAL A 56 -5.31 -5.65 3.96
N LYS A 57 -6.17 -6.54 4.47
CA LYS A 57 -7.34 -6.15 5.27
C LYS A 57 -6.92 -5.38 6.53
N SER A 58 -5.91 -5.85 7.26
CA SER A 58 -5.40 -5.16 8.45
C SER A 58 -4.76 -3.80 8.13
N LEU A 59 -4.04 -3.66 7.03
CA LEU A 59 -3.42 -2.40 6.59
C LEU A 59 -4.45 -1.38 6.11
N CYS A 60 -5.47 -1.83 5.40
CA CYS A 60 -6.54 -0.97 4.90
C CYS A 60 -7.63 -0.71 5.96
N PHE A 61 -7.60 -1.42 7.10
CA PHE A 61 -8.53 -1.20 8.18
C PHE A 61 -8.27 0.15 8.85
N ARG A 62 -9.35 0.88 9.11
CA ARG A 62 -9.34 2.14 9.86
C ARG A 62 -10.52 2.11 10.80
N GLY A 63 -10.25 2.25 12.10
CA GLY A 63 -11.31 2.29 13.12
C GLY A 63 -12.32 3.43 12.90
N TRP A 64 -11.90 4.54 12.30
CA TRP A 64 -12.77 5.68 11.99
C TRP A 64 -13.70 5.44 10.78
N ILE A 65 -13.44 4.45 9.93
CA ILE A 65 -14.38 4.06 8.84
C ILE A 65 -15.64 3.41 9.42
N ASN A 66 -15.57 2.89 10.65
CA ASN A 66 -16.76 2.63 11.46
C ASN A 66 -17.30 3.97 11.98
N LEU A 67 -17.79 4.81 11.05
CA LEU A 67 -18.84 5.76 11.38
C LEU A 67 -20.06 4.90 11.70
N THR A 68 -20.19 4.58 12.99
CA THR A 68 -21.42 4.08 13.60
C THR A 68 -22.59 4.91 13.11
N SER A 69 -23.65 4.19 12.71
CA SER A 69 -25.02 4.68 12.65
C SER A 69 -25.42 5.44 13.93
#